data_AF-R7NHU1-F1
#
_entry.id   AF-R7NHU1-F1
#
_cell.length_a   1.000
_cell.length_b   1.000
_cell.length_c   1.000
_cell.angle_alpha   90.00
_cell.angle_beta   90.00
_cell.angle_gamma   90.00
#
_symmetry.space_group_name_H-M   'P 1'
#
loop_
_entity.id
_entity.type
_entity.pdbx_description
1 polymer ?
#
loop_
_entity_poly.entity_id
_entity_poly.type
_entity_poly.pdbx_seq_one_letter_code
_entity_poly.pdbx_strand_id
1 'polypeptide(L)'
;MEFQTLKKSHLKRNIIIGVVCIAIISAVVLNFTRAKYRTTQSIPLVTGTINYSLADLNIVAITIDGKEVDTIPEGNYELTSESYCTVNGKEDSSIKLSYDSTTKGLSVTPMTSKGTKCYLYFDTDLGGNAGEEILTHYKTIKTRSLPFTTSTIVTDTTTGTIYKAQDDWGDTYYFAGNPTDNWMKFAGYYWRIIRINGDGSIKIQIES
;
A
#
# COMPACT_ATOMS: atom_id res chain seq x y z
N MET A 1 -79.49 63.03 -55.22
CA MET A 1 -78.05 62.78 -55.44
C MET A 1 -77.57 61.93 -54.27
N GLU A 2 -77.27 60.67 -54.53
CA GLU A 2 -76.67 59.80 -53.50
C GLU A 2 -75.15 59.86 -53.59
N PHE A 3 -74.49 60.09 -52.45
CA PHE A 3 -73.04 60.05 -52.32
C PHE A 3 -72.64 58.69 -51.75
N GLN A 4 -71.90 57.89 -52.52
CA GLN A 4 -71.21 56.71 -51.99
C GLN A 4 -69.84 57.09 -51.44
N THR A 5 -69.53 56.66 -50.22
CA THR A 5 -68.24 56.89 -49.55
C THR A 5 -67.21 55.83 -49.94
N LEU A 6 -66.02 56.26 -50.36
CA LEU A 6 -64.91 55.41 -50.78
C LEU A 6 -64.36 54.56 -49.61
N LYS A 7 -64.32 53.24 -49.81
CA LYS A 7 -63.79 52.25 -48.84
C LYS A 7 -62.27 52.43 -48.65
N LYS A 8 -61.83 52.79 -47.44
CA LYS A 8 -60.40 53.01 -47.11
C LYS A 8 -59.64 51.67 -47.07
N SER A 9 -58.55 51.56 -47.84
CA SER A 9 -57.69 50.36 -47.85
C SER A 9 -56.73 50.34 -46.65
N HIS A 10 -56.70 49.22 -45.93
CA HIS A 10 -55.84 49.00 -44.76
C HIS A 10 -54.46 48.42 -45.09
N LEU A 11 -54.17 48.19 -46.37
CA LEU A 11 -52.94 47.51 -46.84
C LEU A 11 -51.66 48.20 -46.37
N LYS A 12 -51.57 49.53 -46.50
CA LYS A 12 -50.39 50.30 -46.09
C LYS A 12 -50.15 50.25 -44.58
N ARG A 13 -51.23 50.25 -43.78
CA ARG A 13 -51.14 50.18 -42.31
C ARG A 13 -50.62 48.82 -41.84
N ASN A 14 -51.08 47.74 -42.46
CA ASN A 14 -50.66 46.39 -42.09
C ASN A 14 -49.19 46.12 -42.47
N ILE A 15 -48.72 46.67 -43.60
CA ILE A 15 -47.31 46.59 -43.99
C ILE A 15 -46.42 47.31 -42.97
N ILE A 16 -46.81 48.52 -42.53
CA ILE A 16 -46.05 49.28 -41.52
C ILE A 16 -45.97 48.52 -40.19
N ILE A 17 -47.08 47.92 -39.73
CA ILE A 17 -47.09 47.12 -38.50
C ILE A 17 -46.15 45.92 -38.62
N GLY A 18 -46.16 45.23 -39.78
CA GLY A 18 -45.25 44.10 -40.03
C GLY A 18 -43.78 44.48 -39.92
N VAL A 19 -43.39 45.62 -40.51
CA VAL A 19 -42.00 46.11 -40.44
C VAL A 19 -41.58 46.44 -39.01
N VAL A 20 -42.47 47.07 -38.23
CA VAL A 20 -42.20 47.39 -36.82
C VAL A 20 -42.01 46.12 -35.98
N CYS A 21 -42.86 45.11 -36.18
CA CYS A 21 -42.73 43.83 -35.47
C CYS A 21 -41.39 43.13 -35.78
N ILE A 22 -40.94 43.13 -37.04
CA ILE A 22 -39.65 42.54 -37.43
C ILE A 22 -38.46 43.27 -36.80
N ALA A 23 -38.53 44.60 -36.70
CA ALA A 23 -37.50 45.40 -36.05
C ALA A 23 -37.39 45.10 -34.53
N ILE A 24 -38.53 44.90 -33.86
CA ILE A 24 -38.55 44.56 -32.44
C ILE A 24 -37.98 43.14 -32.21
N ILE A 25 -38.40 42.16 -33.02
CA ILE A 25 -37.92 40.78 -32.90
C ILE A 25 -36.40 40.69 -33.12
N SER A 26 -35.87 41.39 -34.12
CA SER A 26 -34.43 41.40 -34.39
C SER A 26 -33.61 42.05 -33.27
N ALA A 27 -34.11 43.14 -32.66
CA ALA A 27 -33.49 43.74 -31.48
C ALA A 27 -33.46 42.80 -30.26
N VAL A 28 -34.52 42.03 -30.03
CA VAL A 28 -34.58 41.04 -28.93
C VAL A 28 -33.56 39.92 -29.15
N VAL A 29 -33.48 39.35 -30.37
CA VAL A 29 -32.53 38.27 -30.68
C VAL A 29 -31.06 38.71 -30.52
N LEU A 30 -30.72 39.94 -30.94
CA LEU A 30 -29.37 40.50 -30.79
C LEU A 30 -28.95 40.69 -29.33
N ASN A 31 -29.88 41.04 -28.44
CA ASN A 31 -29.57 41.17 -27.02
C ASN A 31 -29.40 39.82 -26.33
N PHE A 32 -30.24 38.82 -26.64
CA PHE A 32 -30.11 37.48 -26.07
C PHE A 32 -28.84 36.73 -26.53
N THR A 33 -28.40 36.94 -27.78
CA THR A 33 -27.13 36.37 -28.27
C THR A 33 -25.90 36.97 -27.58
N ARG A 34 -25.91 38.27 -27.26
CA ARG A 34 -24.84 38.91 -26.48
C ARG A 34 -24.75 38.39 -25.04
N ALA A 35 -25.88 38.04 -24.42
CA ALA A 35 -25.90 37.49 -23.06
C ALA A 35 -25.18 36.13 -22.98
N LYS A 36 -25.37 35.24 -23.97
CA LYS A 36 -24.64 33.96 -24.06
C LYS A 36 -23.13 34.13 -24.24
N TYR A 37 -22.69 35.19 -24.93
CA TYR A 37 -21.27 35.43 -25.18
C TYR A 37 -20.50 35.94 -23.95
N ARG A 38 -21.20 36.48 -22.93
CA ARG A 38 -20.55 37.03 -21.73
C ARG A 38 -20.31 36.01 -20.60
N THR A 39 -20.87 34.80 -20.68
CA THR A 39 -20.82 33.82 -19.57
C THR A 39 -19.66 32.82 -19.65
N THR A 40 -18.83 32.88 -20.68
CA THR A 40 -17.58 32.11 -20.77
C THR A 40 -16.39 33.07 -20.74
N GLN A 41 -16.13 33.63 -19.55
CA GLN A 41 -14.79 34.11 -19.25
C GLN A 41 -13.97 32.89 -18.80
N SER A 42 -12.94 32.56 -19.57
CA SER A 42 -11.93 31.60 -19.15
C SER A 42 -11.28 32.13 -17.86
N ILE A 43 -11.52 31.47 -16.75
CA ILE A 43 -10.76 31.69 -15.52
C ILE A 43 -9.31 31.31 -15.86
N PRO A 44 -8.33 32.23 -15.81
CA PRO A 44 -6.94 31.82 -15.98
C PRO A 44 -6.62 30.85 -14.84
N LEU A 45 -6.12 29.66 -15.17
CA LEU A 45 -5.50 28.80 -14.17
C LEU A 45 -4.40 29.63 -13.53
N VAL A 46 -4.51 29.87 -12.22
CA VAL A 46 -3.42 30.44 -11.44
C VAL A 46 -2.25 29.46 -11.54
N THR A 47 -1.35 29.69 -12.47
CA THR A 47 -0.03 29.06 -12.53
C THR A 47 0.83 29.73 -11.46
N GLY A 48 0.66 29.27 -10.22
CA GLY A 48 1.60 29.61 -9.15
C GLY A 48 2.90 28.83 -9.37
N THR A 49 4.04 29.52 -9.37
CA THR A 49 5.34 28.87 -9.22
C THR A 49 5.43 28.34 -7.79
N ILE A 50 5.26 27.03 -7.61
CA ILE A 50 5.48 26.39 -6.31
C ILE A 50 7.00 26.32 -6.10
N ASN A 51 7.56 27.28 -5.37
CA ASN A 51 8.93 27.19 -4.88
C ASN A 51 8.95 26.26 -3.67
N TYR A 52 9.15 24.96 -3.91
CA TYR A 52 9.53 24.03 -2.84
C TYR A 52 11.06 23.90 -2.83
N SER A 53 11.66 24.09 -1.66
CA SER A 53 13.03 23.62 -1.43
C SER A 53 12.99 22.11 -1.31
N LEU A 54 13.72 21.40 -2.16
CA LEU A 54 13.93 19.97 -2.00
C LEU A 54 14.67 19.72 -0.67
N ALA A 55 14.18 18.75 0.11
CA ALA A 55 14.88 18.28 1.29
C ALA A 55 16.27 17.76 0.90
N ASP A 56 17.24 17.90 1.80
CA ASP A 56 18.60 17.41 1.54
C ASP A 56 18.64 15.88 1.43
N LEU A 57 17.83 15.20 2.24
CA LEU A 57 17.54 13.76 2.18
C LEU A 57 16.02 13.54 2.22
N ASN A 58 15.52 12.63 1.40
CA ASN A 58 14.12 12.24 1.36
C ASN A 58 13.99 10.71 1.35
N ILE A 59 13.31 10.14 2.34
CA ILE A 59 12.95 8.72 2.34
C ILE A 59 11.65 8.59 1.55
N VAL A 60 11.73 7.95 0.39
CA VAL A 60 10.63 7.93 -0.57
C VAL A 60 9.65 6.79 -0.29
N ALA A 61 10.17 5.64 0.12
CA ALA A 61 9.38 4.47 0.47
C ALA A 61 10.08 3.66 1.55
N ILE A 62 9.28 3.09 2.46
CA ILE A 62 9.70 2.08 3.42
C ILE A 62 8.85 0.85 3.15
N THR A 63 9.50 -0.25 2.83
CA THR A 63 8.84 -1.54 2.55
C THR A 63 9.28 -2.55 3.59
N ILE A 64 8.34 -3.30 4.15
CA ILE A 64 8.59 -4.42 5.07
C ILE A 64 7.96 -5.68 4.49
N ASP A 65 8.74 -6.73 4.28
CA ASP A 65 8.29 -8.00 3.70
C ASP A 65 7.46 -7.80 2.41
N GLY A 66 7.92 -6.88 1.55
CA GLY A 66 7.27 -6.52 0.30
C GLY A 66 6.02 -5.62 0.40
N LYS A 67 5.68 -5.10 1.59
CA LYS A 67 4.55 -4.18 1.79
C LYS A 67 5.02 -2.78 2.20
N GLU A 68 4.50 -1.77 1.51
CA GLU A 68 4.79 -0.37 1.84
C GLU A 68 4.13 0.01 3.18
N VAL A 69 4.89 0.71 4.03
CA VAL A 69 4.46 1.15 5.36
C VAL A 69 4.86 2.60 5.61
N ASP A 70 4.03 3.33 6.37
CA ASP A 70 4.33 4.72 6.76
C ASP A 70 5.28 4.80 7.95
N THR A 71 5.36 3.74 8.76
CA THR A 71 6.20 3.65 9.95
C THR A 71 6.78 2.25 10.08
N ILE A 72 8.02 2.16 10.54
CA ILE A 72 8.63 0.88 10.92
C ILE A 72 7.99 0.46 12.26
N PRO A 73 7.26 -0.67 12.33
CA PRO A 73 6.60 -1.12 13.56
C PRO A 73 7.62 -1.46 14.65
N GLU A 74 7.13 -1.74 15.86
CA GLU A 74 7.98 -2.41 16.86
C GLU A 74 8.29 -3.85 16.41
N GLY A 75 9.56 -4.23 16.46
CA GLY A 75 10.06 -5.50 15.97
C GLY A 75 11.52 -5.42 15.55
N ASN A 76 12.11 -6.57 15.27
CA ASN A 76 13.44 -6.68 14.70
C ASN A 76 13.32 -6.72 13.17
N TYR A 77 14.07 -5.86 12.50
CA TYR A 77 14.07 -5.74 11.04
C TYR A 77 15.49 -5.56 10.55
N GLU A 78 15.83 -6.20 9.45
CA GLU A 78 17.11 -6.06 8.78
C GLU A 78 16.93 -5.30 7.46
N LEU A 79 17.81 -4.34 7.21
CA LEU A 79 17.80 -3.61 5.95
C LEU A 79 18.38 -4.52 4.85
N THR A 80 17.61 -4.69 3.78
CA THR A 80 17.99 -5.58 2.67
C THR A 80 18.96 -4.88 1.71
N SER A 81 19.70 -5.69 0.94
CA SER A 81 20.57 -5.20 -0.14
C SER A 81 19.82 -4.62 -1.33
N GLU A 82 18.49 -4.79 -1.39
CA GLU A 82 17.64 -4.15 -2.39
C GLU A 82 17.42 -2.65 -2.10
N SER A 83 17.77 -2.20 -0.90
CA SER A 83 17.72 -0.78 -0.53
C SER A 83 18.76 0.05 -1.27
N TYR A 84 18.33 1.20 -1.80
CA TYR A 84 19.17 2.06 -2.63
C TYR A 84 18.82 3.53 -2.47
N CYS A 85 19.73 4.39 -2.92
CA CYS A 85 19.49 5.83 -3.03
C CYS A 85 19.70 6.31 -4.46
N THR A 86 19.00 7.39 -4.80
CA THR A 86 19.11 8.07 -6.08
C THR A 86 19.52 9.52 -5.89
N VAL A 87 20.38 10.00 -6.78
CA VAL A 87 20.77 11.40 -6.90
C VAL A 87 20.39 11.86 -8.30
N ASN A 88 19.63 12.96 -8.39
CA ASN A 88 19.10 13.45 -9.67
C ASN A 88 18.32 12.39 -10.48
N GLY A 89 17.62 11.49 -9.79
CA GLY A 89 16.79 10.45 -10.40
C GLY A 89 17.56 9.24 -10.94
N LYS A 90 18.86 9.13 -10.65
CA LYS A 90 19.68 7.95 -10.99
C LYS A 90 20.20 7.31 -9.72
N GLU A 91 20.16 6.00 -9.67
CA GLU A 91 20.76 5.24 -8.58
C GLU A 91 22.25 5.57 -8.44
N ASP A 92 22.69 5.78 -7.21
CA ASP A 92 24.08 6.06 -6.87
C ASP A 92 24.59 4.99 -5.90
N SER A 93 25.26 3.98 -6.47
CA SER A 93 25.83 2.86 -5.72
C SER A 93 26.98 3.24 -4.80
N SER A 94 27.46 4.49 -4.84
CA SER A 94 28.47 4.98 -3.89
C SER A 94 27.87 5.30 -2.52
N ILE A 95 26.56 5.52 -2.46
CA ILE A 95 25.82 5.76 -1.22
C ILE A 95 25.54 4.43 -0.55
N LYS A 96 26.03 4.28 0.68
CA LYS A 96 25.82 3.12 1.54
C LYS A 96 24.72 3.41 2.54
N LEU A 97 23.85 2.44 2.71
CA LEU A 97 22.80 2.42 3.72
C LEU A 97 23.14 1.38 4.78
N SER A 98 22.91 1.72 6.05
CA SER A 98 22.92 0.75 7.13
C SER A 98 21.86 1.09 8.16
N TYR A 99 21.29 0.07 8.77
CA TYR A 99 20.26 0.22 9.80
C TYR A 99 20.65 -0.55 11.05
N ASP A 100 20.53 0.08 12.21
CA ASP A 100 20.66 -0.54 13.53
C ASP A 100 19.26 -0.72 14.11
N SER A 101 18.80 -1.97 14.21
CA SER A 101 17.48 -2.32 14.73
C SER A 101 17.30 -2.04 16.22
N THR A 102 18.39 -2.04 16.99
CA THR A 102 18.36 -1.77 18.44
C THR A 102 18.11 -0.29 18.71
N THR A 103 18.83 0.57 18.02
CA THR A 103 18.71 2.04 18.18
C THR A 103 17.69 2.67 17.22
N LYS A 104 17.17 1.89 16.27
CA LYS A 104 16.38 2.35 15.11
C LYS A 104 17.12 3.42 14.29
N GLY A 105 18.45 3.32 14.27
CA GLY A 105 19.32 4.29 13.62
C GLY A 105 19.56 3.96 12.14
N LEU A 106 19.20 4.87 11.24
CA LEU A 106 19.56 4.79 9.82
C LEU A 106 20.81 5.64 9.54
N SER A 107 21.80 5.05 8.89
CA SER A 107 22.96 5.77 8.36
C SER A 107 22.93 5.80 6.84
N VAL A 108 23.22 6.97 6.27
CA VAL A 108 23.32 7.21 4.83
C VAL A 108 24.66 7.88 4.57
N THR A 109 25.59 7.20 3.90
CA THR A 109 26.96 7.71 3.72
C THR A 109 27.56 7.35 2.36
N PRO A 110 28.17 8.30 1.61
CA PRO A 110 28.29 9.72 1.91
C PRO A 110 27.07 10.54 1.45
N MET A 111 26.74 11.59 2.19
CA MET A 111 25.73 12.60 1.84
C MET A 111 26.38 13.76 1.08
N THR A 112 26.51 13.63 -0.25
CA THR A 112 27.23 14.63 -1.08
C THR A 112 26.32 15.60 -1.82
N SER A 113 25.06 15.24 -2.03
CA SER A 113 24.13 15.98 -2.90
C SER A 113 22.77 16.19 -2.23
N LYS A 114 22.21 17.40 -2.36
CA LYS A 114 20.85 17.71 -1.93
C LYS A 114 19.83 16.99 -2.80
N GLY A 115 18.65 16.69 -2.25
CA GLY A 115 17.60 15.98 -2.98
C GLY A 115 17.89 14.49 -3.17
N THR A 116 18.81 13.92 -2.38
CA THR A 116 19.05 12.48 -2.35
C THR A 116 17.76 11.77 -1.91
N LYS A 117 17.33 10.79 -2.68
CA LYS A 117 16.09 10.04 -2.44
C LYS A 117 16.42 8.59 -2.17
N CYS A 118 16.11 8.09 -0.98
CA CYS A 118 16.39 6.70 -0.61
C CYS A 118 15.12 5.87 -0.52
N TYR A 119 15.22 4.62 -0.93
CA TYR A 119 14.17 3.61 -0.90
C TYR A 119 14.67 2.50 0.03
N LEU A 120 13.94 2.29 1.13
CA LEU A 120 14.36 1.37 2.18
C LEU A 120 13.46 0.14 2.13
N TYR A 121 14.10 -1.02 2.01
CA TYR A 121 13.45 -2.32 2.02
C TYR A 121 14.00 -3.09 3.20
N PHE A 122 13.09 -3.51 4.07
CA PHE A 122 13.36 -4.29 5.25
C PHE A 122 12.70 -5.64 5.13
N ASP A 123 13.38 -6.64 5.68
CA ASP A 123 12.77 -7.92 6.00
C ASP A 123 12.63 -8.00 7.51
N THR A 124 11.60 -8.71 7.97
CA THR A 124 11.49 -9.06 9.38
C THR A 124 12.72 -9.88 9.76
N ASP A 125 13.55 -9.32 10.64
CA ASP A 125 14.66 -10.04 11.23
C ASP A 125 14.06 -10.90 12.34
N LEU A 126 13.77 -12.15 12.01
CA LEU A 126 13.22 -13.10 12.97
C LEU A 126 14.24 -13.47 14.05
N GLY A 127 15.47 -12.97 13.99
CA GLY A 127 16.47 -13.06 15.04
C GLY A 127 16.86 -14.48 15.45
N GLY A 128 16.49 -15.48 14.63
CA GLY A 128 16.42 -16.87 15.03
C GLY A 128 16.67 -17.84 13.88
N ASN A 129 16.99 -19.08 14.23
CA ASN A 129 17.01 -20.19 13.27
C ASN A 129 15.58 -20.50 12.76
N ALA A 130 15.49 -21.31 11.70
CA ALA A 130 14.21 -21.69 11.10
C ALA A 130 13.20 -22.32 12.09
N GLY A 131 13.67 -22.91 13.19
CA GLY A 131 12.80 -23.44 14.23
C GLY A 131 12.04 -22.34 14.97
N GLU A 132 12.72 -21.25 15.33
CA GLU A 132 12.11 -20.10 16.01
C GLU A 132 11.04 -19.43 15.14
N GLU A 133 11.30 -19.27 13.84
CA GLU A 133 10.31 -18.79 12.87
C GLU A 133 9.05 -19.68 12.87
N ILE A 134 9.22 -20.99 12.77
CA ILE A 134 8.11 -21.93 12.79
C ILE A 134 7.30 -21.81 14.09
N LEU A 135 7.97 -21.60 15.23
CA LEU A 135 7.30 -21.43 16.53
C LEU A 135 6.40 -20.18 16.56
N THR A 136 6.73 -19.11 15.84
CA THR A 136 5.89 -17.90 15.79
C THR A 136 4.50 -18.15 15.19
N HIS A 137 4.35 -19.17 14.34
CA HIS A 137 3.07 -19.54 13.75
C HIS A 137 2.11 -20.23 14.74
N TYR A 138 2.62 -20.74 15.86
CA TYR A 138 1.81 -21.46 16.86
C TYR A 138 1.51 -20.57 18.07
N LYS A 139 0.27 -20.07 18.14
CA LYS A 139 -0.19 -19.24 19.27
C LYS A 139 -0.41 -20.02 20.56
N THR A 140 -0.66 -21.33 20.46
CA THR A 140 -0.95 -22.17 21.61
C THR A 140 0.23 -23.11 21.87
N ILE A 141 0.93 -22.89 22.99
CA ILE A 141 2.03 -23.75 23.43
C ILE A 141 1.61 -24.46 24.73
N LYS A 142 1.59 -25.80 24.73
CA LYS A 142 1.25 -26.62 25.90
C LYS A 142 2.46 -27.37 26.44
N THR A 143 2.69 -27.31 27.75
CA THR A 143 3.77 -28.07 28.39
C THR A 143 3.34 -29.51 28.66
N ARG A 144 4.23 -30.48 28.42
CA ARG A 144 4.10 -31.86 28.95
C ARG A 144 5.40 -32.28 29.63
N SER A 145 5.29 -33.21 30.56
CA SER A 145 6.43 -33.76 31.30
C SER A 145 7.04 -34.95 30.58
N LEU A 146 8.37 -35.03 30.60
CA LEU A 146 9.13 -36.22 30.20
C LEU A 146 9.16 -37.26 31.34
N PRO A 147 9.35 -38.56 31.03
CA PRO A 147 9.42 -39.14 29.68
C PRO A 147 8.03 -39.33 29.06
N PHE A 148 7.92 -39.20 27.73
CA PHE A 148 6.63 -39.36 27.04
C PHE A 148 6.06 -40.77 27.10
N THR A 149 6.90 -41.77 27.39
CA THR A 149 6.49 -43.16 27.58
C THR A 149 5.50 -43.34 28.74
N THR A 150 5.45 -42.39 29.67
CA THR A 150 4.51 -42.37 30.80
C THR A 150 3.47 -41.26 30.69
N SER A 151 3.45 -40.52 29.57
CA SER A 151 2.52 -39.42 29.35
C SER A 151 1.25 -39.90 28.66
N THR A 152 0.12 -39.25 28.96
CA THR A 152 -1.17 -39.56 28.32
C THR A 152 -1.08 -39.42 26.80
N ILE A 153 -1.61 -40.40 26.07
CA ILE A 153 -1.73 -40.32 24.61
C ILE A 153 -2.70 -39.19 24.28
N VAL A 154 -2.28 -38.29 23.39
CA VAL A 154 -3.14 -37.25 22.83
C VAL A 154 -3.73 -37.81 21.54
N THR A 155 -5.06 -37.81 21.41
CA THR A 155 -5.77 -38.33 20.22
C THR A 155 -6.56 -37.25 19.48
N ASP A 156 -6.68 -36.05 20.07
CA ASP A 156 -7.47 -34.95 19.51
C ASP A 156 -6.79 -34.31 18.29
N THR A 157 -7.58 -33.60 17.49
CA THR A 157 -7.06 -32.68 16.46
C THR A 157 -6.42 -31.48 17.16
N THR A 158 -5.15 -31.22 16.89
CA THR A 158 -4.31 -30.25 17.61
C THR A 158 -3.78 -29.13 16.73
N THR A 159 -4.42 -28.86 15.59
CA THR A 159 -4.09 -27.75 14.70
C THR A 159 -3.97 -26.43 15.46
N GLY A 160 -2.90 -25.67 15.22
CA GLY A 160 -2.55 -24.42 15.90
C GLY A 160 -1.97 -24.60 17.30
N THR A 161 -1.77 -25.85 17.75
CA THR A 161 -1.17 -26.18 19.04
C THR A 161 0.15 -26.93 18.85
N ILE A 162 1.20 -26.43 19.51
CA ILE A 162 2.46 -27.15 19.66
C ILE A 162 2.68 -27.47 21.14
N TYR A 163 3.34 -28.61 21.40
CA TYR A 163 3.67 -29.03 22.75
C TYR A 163 5.15 -28.81 23.00
N LYS A 164 5.51 -28.50 24.24
CA LYS A 164 6.90 -28.40 24.68
C LYS A 164 7.19 -29.28 25.87
N ALA A 165 8.43 -29.71 25.98
CA ALA A 165 8.96 -30.34 27.17
C ALA A 165 10.41 -29.90 27.35
N GLN A 166 10.81 -29.73 28.60
CA GLN A 166 12.16 -29.30 28.95
C GLN A 166 13.10 -30.52 28.97
N ASP A 167 14.23 -30.41 28.29
CA ASP A 167 15.35 -31.33 28.38
C ASP A 167 16.64 -30.60 28.81
N ASP A 168 17.76 -31.32 28.84
CA ASP A 168 19.06 -30.80 29.29
C ASP A 168 19.61 -29.64 28.43
N TRP A 169 19.05 -29.42 27.23
CA TRP A 169 19.43 -28.36 26.29
C TRP A 169 18.38 -27.26 26.13
N GLY A 170 17.25 -27.33 26.84
CA GLY A 170 16.21 -26.31 26.84
C GLY A 170 14.82 -26.86 26.52
N ASP A 171 13.95 -25.99 26.03
CA ASP A 171 12.60 -26.39 25.60
C ASP A 171 12.67 -27.03 24.21
N THR A 172 12.34 -28.33 24.13
CA THR A 172 12.12 -29.02 22.86
C THR A 172 10.62 -29.05 22.55
N TYR A 173 10.27 -28.65 21.32
CA TYR A 173 8.90 -28.53 20.85
C TYR A 173 8.55 -29.65 19.87
N TYR A 174 7.31 -30.14 19.92
CA TYR A 174 6.84 -31.27 19.12
C TYR A 174 5.31 -31.24 18.96
N PHE A 175 4.82 -32.01 18.01
CA PHE A 175 3.40 -32.18 17.76
C PHE A 175 2.87 -33.45 18.42
N ALA A 176 1.63 -33.41 18.91
CA ALA A 176 0.96 -34.56 19.51
C ALA A 176 -0.52 -34.59 19.08
N GLY A 177 -1.14 -35.77 19.03
CA GLY A 177 -2.50 -35.92 18.49
C GLY A 177 -2.49 -36.00 16.96
N ASN A 178 -3.50 -35.39 16.35
CA ASN A 178 -3.68 -35.34 14.90
C ASN A 178 -3.55 -33.90 14.37
N PRO A 179 -2.33 -33.32 14.36
CA PRO A 179 -2.10 -31.98 13.82
C PRO A 179 -2.31 -31.96 12.29
N THR A 180 -2.93 -30.90 11.78
CA THR A 180 -3.15 -30.73 10.32
C THR A 180 -2.24 -29.67 9.69
N ASP A 181 -1.37 -29.05 10.47
CA ASP A 181 -0.56 -27.88 10.14
C ASP A 181 0.93 -28.08 10.45
N ASN A 182 1.37 -29.31 10.70
CA ASN A 182 2.77 -29.65 10.94
C ASN A 182 3.49 -30.08 9.66
N TRP A 183 3.26 -29.38 8.55
CA TRP A 183 3.89 -29.68 7.26
C TRP A 183 4.44 -28.41 6.60
N MET A 184 5.53 -28.60 5.86
CA MET A 184 6.14 -27.56 5.03
C MET A 184 6.42 -28.12 3.64
N LYS A 185 6.40 -27.26 2.62
CA LYS A 185 6.78 -27.62 1.25
C LYS A 185 8.16 -27.06 0.94
N PHE A 186 9.12 -27.94 0.68
CA PHE A 186 10.50 -27.57 0.35
C PHE A 186 11.08 -28.56 -0.66
N ALA A 187 11.85 -28.04 -1.62
CA ALA A 187 12.45 -28.81 -2.72
C ALA A 187 11.44 -29.67 -3.52
N GLY A 188 10.19 -29.21 -3.64
CA GLY A 188 9.12 -29.90 -4.38
C GLY A 188 8.39 -31.01 -3.60
N TYR A 189 8.81 -31.30 -2.36
CA TYR A 189 8.21 -32.34 -1.52
C TYR A 189 7.50 -31.74 -0.30
N TYR A 190 6.55 -32.49 0.24
CA TYR A 190 5.92 -32.21 1.53
C TYR A 190 6.68 -32.94 2.64
N TRP A 191 7.00 -32.18 3.69
CA TRP A 191 7.73 -32.66 4.85
C TRP A 191 6.89 -32.45 6.09
N ARG A 192 6.77 -33.48 6.92
CA ARG A 192 6.22 -33.38 8.26
C ARG A 192 7.28 -32.87 9.22
N ILE A 193 6.94 -31.82 9.97
CA ILE A 193 7.75 -31.33 11.08
C ILE A 193 7.47 -32.25 12.26
N ILE A 194 8.53 -32.85 12.79
CA ILE A 194 8.45 -33.81 13.90
C ILE A 194 8.73 -33.11 15.23
N ARG A 195 9.82 -32.33 15.27
CA ARG A 195 10.21 -31.55 16.44
C ARG A 195 11.11 -30.38 16.08
N ILE A 196 11.20 -29.43 16.98
CA ILE A 196 12.12 -28.30 16.99
C ILE A 196 12.89 -28.40 18.30
N ASN A 197 14.22 -28.52 18.25
CA ASN A 197 15.06 -28.67 19.44
C ASN A 197 15.25 -27.30 20.14
N GLY A 198 15.81 -27.31 21.35
CA GLY A 198 16.10 -26.06 22.10
C GLY A 198 17.11 -25.14 21.42
N ASP A 199 17.98 -25.66 20.54
CA ASP A 199 18.86 -24.86 19.67
C ASP A 199 18.19 -24.40 18.36
N GLY A 200 16.89 -24.70 18.24
CA GLY A 200 16.01 -24.37 17.11
C GLY A 200 16.29 -25.13 15.81
N SER A 201 17.16 -26.14 15.83
CA SER A 201 17.25 -27.09 14.73
C SER A 201 15.97 -27.92 14.58
N ILE A 202 15.59 -28.21 13.33
CA ILE A 202 14.30 -28.86 13.01
C ILE A 202 14.55 -30.31 12.57
N LYS A 203 13.76 -31.24 13.12
CA LYS A 203 13.67 -32.61 12.60
C LYS A 203 12.44 -32.76 11.73
N ILE A 204 12.65 -33.15 10.49
CA ILE A 204 11.59 -33.37 9.49
C ILE A 204 11.56 -34.82 8.99
N GLN A 205 10.42 -35.23 8.48
CA GLN A 205 10.20 -36.53 7.83
C GLN A 205 9.48 -36.32 6.50
N ILE A 206 9.97 -36.92 5.43
CA ILE A 206 9.29 -36.88 4.13
C ILE A 206 8.01 -37.72 4.19
N GLU A 207 6.92 -37.19 3.64
CA GLU A 207 5.68 -37.95 3.43
C GLU A 207 5.65 -38.34 1.95
N SER A 208 5.89 -39.61 1.68
CA SER A 208 5.90 -40.22 0.34
C SER A 208 4.52 -40.72 -0.07
#